data_AF-X1BQK1-F1
#
_entry.id   AF-X1BQK1-F1
#
_cell.length_a   1.000
_cell.length_b   1.000
_cell.length_c   1.000
_cell.angle_alpha   90.00
_cell.angle_beta   90.00
_cell.angle_gamma   90.00
#
_symmetry.space_group_name_H-M   'P 1'
#
loop_
_entity.id
_entity.type
_entity.pdbx_description
1 polymer ?
#
loop_
_entity_poly.entity_id
_entity_poly.type
_entity_poly.pdbx_seq_one_letter_code
_entity_poly.pdbx_strand_id
1 'polypeptide(L)'
;DLFESDGWEVRFPGGGLTNDDILAFINEYAPDILLIYGTAPKQAPDVRRLIDTIKDINAWPYMRIMVSGGLFNRAEGLWEEIGADLFATTALEALQVASNDTPMEHYERRTINRRKKRYKKSGRKAPVPVK
;
A
#
# COMPACT_ATOMS: atom_id res chain seq x y z
N ASP A 1 -0.76 -9.24 -15.17
CA ASP A 1 -1.05 -9.34 -16.62
C ASP A 1 -1.51 -8.04 -17.28
N LEU A 2 -2.75 -7.57 -17.07
CA LEU A 2 -3.26 -6.41 -17.83
C LEU A 2 -2.43 -5.12 -17.62
N PHE A 3 -2.22 -4.73 -16.36
CA PHE A 3 -1.39 -3.58 -16.00
C PHE A 3 0.06 -3.74 -16.49
N GLU A 4 0.65 -4.93 -16.33
CA GLU A 4 2.01 -5.21 -16.79
C GLU A 4 2.15 -5.09 -18.32
N SER A 5 1.10 -5.48 -19.05
CA SER A 5 1.06 -5.36 -20.51
C SER A 5 0.98 -3.91 -20.99
N ASP A 6 0.44 -3.02 -20.17
CA ASP A 6 0.41 -1.57 -20.39
C ASP A 6 1.69 -0.87 -19.87
N GLY A 7 2.66 -1.65 -19.36
CA GLY A 7 3.96 -1.15 -18.92
C GLY A 7 4.06 -0.78 -17.44
N TRP A 8 3.03 -1.06 -16.63
CA TRP A 8 3.08 -0.82 -15.19
C TRP A 8 3.94 -1.85 -14.47
N GLU A 9 4.71 -1.41 -13.48
CA GLU A 9 5.32 -2.32 -12.52
C GLU A 9 4.26 -2.72 -11.48
N VAL A 10 3.85 -3.99 -11.48
CA VAL A 10 2.85 -4.51 -10.55
C VAL A 10 3.53 -5.37 -9.50
N ARG A 11 3.18 -5.14 -8.23
CA ARG A 11 3.63 -5.96 -7.11
C ARG A 11 2.42 -6.44 -6.32
N PHE A 12 2.29 -7.76 -6.24
CA PHE A 12 1.31 -8.40 -5.38
C PHE A 12 1.99 -8.84 -4.07
N PRO A 13 1.70 -8.20 -2.92
CA PRO A 13 2.38 -8.51 -1.67
C PRO A 13 1.98 -9.87 -1.08
N GLY A 14 0.93 -10.51 -1.61
CA GLY A 14 0.45 -11.82 -1.16
C GLY A 14 -0.92 -11.75 -0.49
N GLY A 15 -1.47 -12.91 -0.13
CA GLY A 15 -2.72 -13.02 0.64
C GLY A 15 -2.46 -13.13 2.15
N GLY A 16 -3.46 -12.77 2.95
CA GLY A 16 -3.39 -12.92 4.42
C GLY A 16 -2.54 -11.88 5.15
N LEU A 17 -2.28 -10.74 4.51
CA LEU A 17 -1.52 -9.65 5.08
C LEU A 17 -2.32 -8.91 6.16
N THR A 18 -1.62 -8.50 7.22
CA THR A 18 -2.15 -7.57 8.20
C THR A 18 -2.03 -6.12 7.71
N ASN A 19 -2.73 -5.19 8.37
CA ASN A 19 -2.59 -3.76 8.04
C ASN A 19 -1.15 -3.28 8.21
N ASP A 20 -0.43 -3.78 9.24
CA ASP A 20 0.98 -3.48 9.46
C ASP A 20 1.89 -3.98 8.32
N ASP A 21 1.63 -5.18 7.79
CA ASP A 21 2.38 -5.71 6.65
C ASP A 21 2.19 -4.84 5.40
N ILE A 22 0.96 -4.37 5.17
CA ILE A 22 0.63 -3.49 4.05
C ILE A 22 1.34 -2.13 4.22
N LEU A 23 1.32 -1.56 5.42
CA LEU A 23 2.03 -0.31 5.72
C LEU A 23 3.55 -0.44 5.53
N ALA A 24 4.13 -1.56 5.98
CA ALA A 24 5.54 -1.85 5.77
C ALA A 24 5.88 -1.98 4.28
N PHE A 25 5.02 -2.66 3.51
CA PHE A 25 5.17 -2.80 2.07
C PHE A 25 5.10 -1.46 1.35
N ILE A 26 4.10 -0.62 1.66
CA ILE A 26 3.96 0.73 1.08
C ILE A 26 5.18 1.58 1.42
N ASN A 27 5.70 1.48 2.64
CA ASN A 27 6.88 2.22 3.05
C ASN A 27 8.17 1.79 2.33
N GLU A 28 8.30 0.50 2.00
CA GLU A 28 9.48 -0.02 1.29
C GLU A 28 9.40 0.19 -0.23
N TYR A 29 8.24 -0.10 -0.83
CA TYR A 29 8.05 -0.07 -2.28
C TYR A 29 7.65 1.32 -2.80
N ALA A 30 6.97 2.13 -1.98
CA ALA A 30 6.43 3.45 -2.34
C ALA A 30 5.64 3.42 -3.66
N PRO A 31 4.53 2.67 -3.73
CA PRO A 31 3.70 2.60 -4.94
C PRO A 31 3.03 3.95 -5.23
N ASP A 32 2.83 4.24 -6.52
CA ASP A 32 2.03 5.37 -6.96
C ASP A 32 0.53 5.10 -6.74
N ILE A 33 0.10 3.84 -6.89
CA ILE A 33 -1.29 3.40 -6.66
C ILE A 33 -1.32 2.13 -5.78
N LEU A 34 -2.08 2.18 -4.70
CA LEU A 34 -2.47 1.01 -3.90
C LEU A 34 -3.85 0.54 -4.35
N LEU A 35 -3.90 -0.60 -5.05
CA LEU A 35 -5.16 -1.22 -5.47
C LEU A 35 -5.63 -2.28 -4.47
N ILE A 36 -6.81 -2.06 -3.88
CA ILE A 36 -7.48 -3.01 -2.98
C ILE A 36 -8.63 -3.67 -3.75
N TYR A 37 -8.53 -4.98 -3.97
CA TYR A 37 -9.51 -5.74 -4.73
C TYR A 37 -10.30 -6.72 -3.86
N GLY A 38 -11.59 -6.88 -4.15
CA GLY A 38 -12.34 -8.08 -3.75
C GLY A 38 -12.72 -8.12 -2.27
N THR A 39 -13.09 -6.98 -1.69
CA THR A 39 -13.46 -6.86 -0.28
C THR A 39 -14.86 -7.46 -0.02
N ALA A 40 -14.94 -8.41 0.91
CA ALA A 40 -16.20 -8.92 1.43
C ALA A 40 -16.83 -7.91 2.42
N PRO A 41 -18.16 -7.94 2.66
CA PRO A 41 -18.82 -7.03 3.60
C PRO A 41 -18.17 -6.97 4.99
N LYS A 42 -17.67 -8.11 5.49
CA LYS A 42 -17.01 -8.21 6.79
C LYS A 42 -15.64 -7.50 6.85
N GLN A 43 -14.99 -7.31 5.70
CA GLN A 43 -13.66 -6.71 5.60
C GLN A 43 -13.72 -5.20 5.35
N ALA A 44 -14.89 -4.65 5.03
CA ALA A 44 -15.03 -3.22 4.75
C ALA A 44 -14.58 -2.30 5.90
N PRO A 45 -14.87 -2.60 7.19
CA PRO A 45 -14.36 -1.80 8.29
C PRO A 45 -12.83 -1.84 8.41
N ASP A 46 -12.20 -2.98 8.11
CA ASP A 46 -10.75 -3.12 8.19
C ASP A 46 -10.06 -2.38 7.04
N VAL A 47 -10.65 -2.41 5.84
CA VAL A 47 -10.20 -1.59 4.70
C VAL A 47 -10.32 -0.11 5.03
N ARG A 48 -11.45 0.34 5.61
CA ARG A 48 -11.61 1.73 6.05
C ARG A 48 -10.50 2.14 7.01
N ARG A 49 -10.24 1.33 8.05
CA ARG A 49 -9.17 1.60 9.03
C ARG A 49 -7.80 1.69 8.39
N LEU A 50 -7.50 0.82 7.43
CA LEU A 50 -6.25 0.87 6.67
C LEU A 50 -6.12 2.20 5.92
N ILE A 51 -7.16 2.59 5.17
CA ILE A 51 -7.18 3.84 4.40
C ILE A 51 -7.03 5.05 5.33
N ASP A 52 -7.80 5.09 6.41
CA ASP A 52 -7.71 6.14 7.43
C ASP A 52 -6.29 6.23 8.00
N THR A 53 -5.68 5.10 8.35
CA THR A 53 -4.33 5.06 8.89
C THR A 53 -3.32 5.59 7.89
N ILE A 54 -3.40 5.17 6.63
CA ILE A 54 -2.50 5.66 5.57
C ILE A 54 -2.65 7.18 5.39
N LYS A 55 -3.88 7.68 5.36
CA LYS A 55 -4.17 9.10 5.18
C LYS A 55 -3.79 9.95 6.39
N ASP A 56 -4.00 9.44 7.61
CA ASP A 56 -3.63 10.10 8.86
C ASP A 56 -2.10 10.22 9.03
N ILE A 57 -1.35 9.16 8.68
CA ILE A 57 0.12 9.19 8.67
C ILE A 57 0.64 10.25 7.69
N ASN A 58 -0.06 10.46 6.56
CA ASN A 58 0.25 11.45 5.53
C ASN A 58 1.72 11.39 5.00
N ALA A 59 2.35 10.21 5.08
CA ALA A 59 3.71 9.99 4.58
C ALA A 59 3.75 9.85 3.05
N TRP A 60 2.61 9.54 2.41
CA TRP A 60 2.47 9.35 0.97
C TRP A 60 1.35 10.22 0.39
N PRO A 61 1.49 11.56 0.42
CA PRO A 61 0.42 12.47 0.01
C PRO A 61 0.03 12.38 -1.48
N TYR A 62 0.88 11.74 -2.29
CA TYR A 62 0.66 11.56 -3.73
C TYR A 62 0.25 10.14 -4.11
N MET A 63 0.32 9.18 -3.18
CA MET A 63 -0.12 7.81 -3.44
C MET A 63 -1.64 7.79 -3.52
N ARG A 64 -2.18 7.21 -4.58
CA ARG A 64 -3.62 7.00 -4.73
C ARG A 64 -4.04 5.67 -4.17
N ILE A 65 -5.16 5.65 -3.48
CA ILE A 65 -5.80 4.41 -3.05
C ILE A 65 -6.97 4.12 -3.97
N MET A 66 -6.87 3.04 -4.75
CA MET A 66 -7.92 2.57 -5.63
C MET A 66 -8.62 1.37 -5.00
N VAL A 67 -9.96 1.35 -5.02
CA VAL A 67 -10.75 0.18 -4.61
C VAL A 67 -11.54 -0.38 -5.78
N SER A 68 -11.68 -1.70 -5.83
CA SER A 68 -12.38 -2.37 -6.92
C SER A 68 -13.00 -3.70 -6.49
N GLY A 69 -14.11 -4.07 -7.13
CA GLY A 69 -14.73 -5.39 -6.97
C GLY A 69 -15.50 -5.57 -5.66
N GLY A 70 -16.02 -6.78 -5.47
CA GLY A 70 -16.65 -7.19 -4.21
C GLY A 70 -17.81 -6.28 -3.78
N LEU A 71 -17.76 -5.82 -2.52
CA LEU A 71 -18.74 -4.91 -1.93
C LEU A 71 -18.82 -3.57 -2.68
N PHE A 72 -17.69 -3.02 -3.13
CA PHE A 72 -17.63 -1.69 -3.76
C PHE A 72 -18.39 -1.64 -5.09
N ASN A 73 -18.44 -2.75 -5.83
CA ASN A 73 -19.25 -2.83 -7.05
C ASN A 73 -20.77 -2.88 -6.77
N ARG A 74 -21.18 -3.21 -5.55
CA ARG A 74 -22.60 -3.37 -5.17
C ARG A 74 -23.15 -2.20 -4.38
N ALA A 75 -22.27 -1.46 -3.70
CA ALA A 75 -22.61 -0.32 -2.86
C ALA A 75 -22.06 0.95 -3.49
N GLU A 76 -22.92 1.65 -4.22
CA GLU A 76 -22.61 2.96 -4.80
C GLU A 76 -22.25 3.96 -3.68
N GLY A 77 -21.27 4.84 -3.95
CA GLY A 77 -20.78 5.84 -2.99
C GLY A 77 -19.93 5.29 -1.84
N LEU A 78 -19.90 3.97 -1.61
CA LEU A 78 -19.14 3.39 -0.49
C LEU A 78 -17.64 3.70 -0.60
N TRP A 79 -17.08 3.70 -1.81
CA TRP A 79 -15.66 3.99 -2.03
C TRP A 79 -15.28 5.41 -1.56
N GLU A 80 -16.18 6.39 -1.75
CA GLU A 80 -16.02 7.76 -1.28
C GLU A 80 -16.15 7.83 0.23
N GLU A 81 -17.16 7.14 0.80
CA GLU A 81 -17.38 7.08 2.24
C GLU A 81 -16.17 6.49 2.97
N ILE A 82 -15.55 5.44 2.39
CA ILE A 82 -14.34 4.85 2.94
C ILE A 82 -13.07 5.65 2.66
N GLY A 83 -13.17 6.72 1.86
CA GLY A 83 -12.07 7.64 1.61
C GLY A 83 -11.05 7.07 0.63
N ALA A 84 -11.45 6.18 -0.28
CA ALA A 84 -10.62 5.82 -1.42
C ALA A 84 -10.54 7.02 -2.38
N ASP A 85 -9.43 7.12 -3.13
CA ASP A 85 -9.23 8.21 -4.09
C ASP A 85 -9.79 7.85 -5.47
N LEU A 86 -9.75 6.56 -5.81
CA LEU A 86 -10.16 6.04 -7.12
C LEU A 86 -11.04 4.80 -6.94
N PHE A 87 -11.95 4.59 -7.88
CA PHE A 87 -12.81 3.41 -7.95
C PHE A 87 -12.87 2.88 -9.38
N ALA A 88 -12.94 1.55 -9.50
CA ALA A 88 -13.17 0.89 -10.77
C ALA A 88 -13.98 -0.40 -10.58
N THR A 89 -14.91 -0.66 -11.49
CA THR A 89 -15.76 -1.86 -11.44
C THR A 89 -15.11 -3.07 -12.08
N THR A 90 -14.17 -2.86 -13.00
CA THR A 90 -13.46 -3.91 -13.74
C THR A 90 -11.95 -3.64 -13.80
N ALA A 91 -11.16 -4.68 -14.09
CA ALA A 91 -9.71 -4.53 -14.26
C ALA A 91 -9.34 -3.57 -15.41
N LEU A 92 -10.14 -3.54 -16.49
CA LEU A 92 -9.92 -2.63 -17.61
C LEU A 92 -10.20 -1.19 -17.22
N GLU A 93 -11.30 -0.95 -16.52
CA GLU A 93 -11.62 0.37 -15.97
C GLU A 93 -10.56 0.82 -14.95
N ALA A 94 -10.05 -0.09 -14.13
CA ALA A 94 -8.99 0.22 -13.16
C ALA A 94 -7.74 0.73 -13.88
N LEU A 95 -7.36 0.10 -15.00
CA LEU A 95 -6.26 0.58 -15.82
C LEU A 95 -6.56 1.96 -16.43
N GLN A 96 -7.76 2.16 -16.96
CA GLN A 96 -8.16 3.46 -17.53
C GLN A 96 -8.15 4.58 -16.48
N VAL A 97 -8.68 4.33 -15.29
CA VAL A 97 -8.69 5.30 -14.19
C VAL A 97 -7.27 5.57 -13.71
N ALA A 98 -6.43 4.53 -13.58
CA ALA A 98 -5.03 4.67 -13.21
C ALA A 98 -4.22 5.50 -14.21
N SER A 99 -4.43 5.28 -15.51
CA SER A 99 -3.69 5.99 -16.56
C SER A 99 -4.20 7.43 -16.80
N ASN A 100 -5.48 7.69 -16.49
CA ASN A 100 -6.07 9.04 -16.61
C ASN A 100 -5.85 9.89 -15.34
N ASP A 101 -5.65 9.27 -14.17
CA ASP A 101 -5.23 10.01 -12.99
C ASP A 101 -3.82 10.53 -13.24
N THR A 102 -3.68 11.85 -13.33
CA THR A 102 -2.37 12.47 -13.49
C THR A 102 -1.70 12.46 -12.11
N PRO A 103 -0.61 11.70 -11.90
CA PRO A 103 0.15 11.84 -10.68
C PRO A 103 0.68 13.28 -10.66
N MET A 104 0.40 14.06 -9.60
CA MET A 104 1.08 15.34 -9.42
C MET A 104 2.59 15.06 -9.46
N GLU A 105 3.31 15.84 -10.28
CA GLU A 105 4.66 15.56 -10.78
C GLU A 105 5.53 14.76 -9.80
N HIS A 106 6.00 13.60 -10.29
CA HIS A 106 6.89 12.67 -9.63
C HIS A 106 8.21 13.37 -9.26
N TYR A 107 8.22 14.14 -8.18
CA TYR A 107 9.45 14.74 -7.67
C TYR A 107 10.29 13.61 -7.07
N GLU A 108 11.55 13.55 -7.52
CA GLU A 108 12.57 12.55 -7.20
C GLU A 108 12.25 11.72 -5.96
N ARG A 109 11.96 10.43 -6.19
CA ARG A 109 11.94 9.39 -5.15
C ARG A 109 13.19 9.60 -4.30
N ARG A 110 13.04 10.27 -3.14
CA ARG A 110 14.12 10.43 -2.19
C ARG A 110 14.50 9.02 -1.82
N THR A 111 15.63 8.55 -2.34
CA THR A 111 16.23 7.29 -1.97
C THR A 111 16.48 7.36 -0.47
N ILE A 112 15.52 6.87 0.32
CA ILE A 112 15.64 6.86 1.76
C ILE A 112 16.86 5.99 2.02
N ASN A 113 17.91 6.66 2.49
CA ASN A 113 19.21 6.08 2.80
C ASN A 113 19.05 4.65 3.30
N ARG A 114 19.54 3.71 2.49
CA ARG A 114 19.78 2.31 2.84
C ARG A 114 20.78 2.27 3.99
N ARG A 115 20.37 2.67 5.20
CA ARG A 115 21.16 2.59 6.42
C ARG A 115 21.22 1.12 6.80
N LYS A 116 22.30 0.51 6.30
CA LYS A 116 22.83 -0.82 6.62
C LYS A 116 22.39 -1.33 8.00
N LYS A 117 21.72 -2.48 7.98
CA LYS A 117 21.69 -3.48 9.07
C LYS A 117 22.96 -3.41 9.93
N ARG A 118 22.80 -3.04 11.21
CA ARG A 118 23.69 -3.51 12.29
C ARG A 118 22.84 -4.34 13.23
N TYR A 119 22.73 -5.62 12.89
CA TYR A 119 22.31 -6.66 13.83
C TYR A 119 23.33 -6.70 14.96
N LYS A 120 23.02 -6.05 16.10
CA LYS A 120 23.90 -6.05 17.27
C LYS A 120 23.71 -7.39 17.99
N LYS A 121 24.48 -8.39 17.56
CA LYS A 121 24.67 -9.67 18.25
C LYS A 121 25.31 -9.38 19.61
N SER A 122 24.51 -9.20 20.66
CA SER A 122 25.01 -9.07 22.03
C SER A 122 25.44 -10.44 22.56
N GLY A 123 26.64 -10.87 22.20
CA GLY A 123 27.34 -11.94 22.92
C GLY A 123 27.75 -11.43 24.29
N ARG A 124 27.07 -11.89 25.35
CA ARG A 124 27.60 -11.80 26.72
C ARG A 124 28.69 -12.86 26.86
N LYS A 125 29.96 -12.44 26.92
CA LYS A 125 31.06 -13.27 27.45
C LYS A 125 31.20 -13.02 28.95
N ALA A 126 31.41 -14.12 29.66
CA ALA A 126 31.55 -14.29 31.11
C ALA A 126 32.88 -13.66 31.66
N PRO A 127 33.09 -13.64 33.00
CA PRO A 127 33.87 -12.62 33.69
C PRO A 127 35.39 -12.89 33.76
N VAL A 128 36.13 -11.83 34.10
CA VAL A 128 37.59 -11.73 34.21
C VAL A 128 38.07 -12.26 35.59
N PRO A 129 39.16 -13.03 35.69
CA PRO A 129 39.79 -13.32 36.98
C PRO A 129 40.70 -12.17 37.42
N VAL A 130 40.69 -11.86 38.72
CA VAL A 130 41.58 -10.87 39.36
C VAL A 130 42.84 -11.60 39.85
N LYS A 131 43.97 -10.89 39.78
CA LYS A 131 45.35 -11.33 40.06
C LYS A 131 45.55 -12.14 41.33
#